data_AF-A0A6G2HEM6-F1
#
_entry.id   AF-A0A6G2HEM6-F1
#
_cell.length_a   1.000
_cell.length_b   1.000
_cell.length_c   1.000
_cell.angle_alpha   90.00
_cell.angle_beta   90.00
_cell.angle_gamma   90.00
#
_symmetry.space_group_name_H-M   'P 1'
#
loop_
_entity.id
_entity.type
_entity.pdbx_description
1 polymer ?
#
loop_
_entity_poly.entity_id
_entity_poly.type
_entity_poly.pdbx_seq_one_letter_code
_entity_poly.pdbx_strand_id
1 'polypeptide(L)'
;MSTDKPTPPDGFEQFESADLDGEVPTVELGPGDVLEGLVLDFTEGEGEYGPWYRLKIKDESRGVVRYFAKGEVKRAAAQDRIEVGDPIWVAMDTEETTLERDDGSTHDYHPTMVAFPGGS
;
A
#
# COMPACT_ATOMS: atom_id res chain seq x y z
N MET A 1 43.10 -2.19 18.97
CA MET A 1 42.68 -2.47 17.58
C MET A 1 41.40 -1.68 17.35
N SER A 2 41.40 -0.79 16.35
CA SER A 2 40.43 0.29 16.12
C SER A 2 38.96 -0.10 16.31
N THR A 3 38.28 0.64 17.19
CA THR A 3 36.82 0.76 17.26
C THR A 3 36.39 2.01 16.48
N ASP A 4 36.74 2.07 15.19
CA ASP A 4 36.29 3.20 14.36
C ASP A 4 34.87 2.93 13.90
N LYS A 5 33.97 3.84 14.26
CA LYS A 5 32.58 3.82 13.81
C LYS A 5 32.56 3.86 12.27
N PRO A 6 31.66 3.12 11.60
CA PRO A 6 31.56 3.18 10.15
C PRO A 6 31.21 4.60 9.72
N THR A 7 32.01 5.15 8.81
CA THR A 7 31.79 6.45 8.17
C THR A 7 31.14 6.21 6.81
N PRO A 8 30.12 6.99 6.41
CA PRO A 8 29.53 6.85 5.08
C PRO A 8 30.56 7.12 3.97
N PRO A 9 30.41 6.48 2.79
CA PRO A 9 31.26 6.74 1.62
C PRO A 9 31.14 8.19 1.13
N ASP A 10 32.14 8.64 0.38
CA ASP A 10 32.15 9.97 -0.24
C ASP A 10 30.90 10.19 -1.11
N GLY A 11 30.24 11.34 -0.93
CA GLY A 11 29.03 11.73 -1.66
C GLY A 11 27.72 11.31 -0.99
N PHE A 12 27.76 10.55 0.12
CA PHE A 12 26.59 10.22 0.92
C PHE A 12 26.42 11.23 2.05
N GLU A 13 25.26 11.90 2.07
CA GLU A 13 24.89 12.76 3.18
C GLU A 13 24.47 11.90 4.38
N GLN A 14 25.13 12.10 5.51
CA GLN A 14 24.76 11.45 6.75
C GLN A 14 23.57 12.20 7.36
N PHE A 15 22.39 11.59 7.29
CA PHE A 15 21.21 12.16 7.93
C PHE A 15 21.26 11.96 9.45
N GLU A 16 21.10 13.04 10.22
CA GLU A 16 20.82 12.93 11.65
C GLU A 16 19.33 12.58 11.81
N SER A 17 19.05 11.36 12.25
CA SER A 17 17.67 10.92 12.46
C SER A 17 17.00 11.76 13.54
N ALA A 18 16.12 12.68 13.13
CA ALA A 18 14.98 13.06 13.97
C ALA A 18 14.07 11.82 14.07
N ASP A 19 13.50 11.54 15.24
CA ASP A 19 12.57 10.43 15.44
C ASP A 19 11.45 10.49 14.39
N LEU A 20 11.54 9.65 13.36
CA LEU A 20 10.58 9.54 12.26
C LEU A 20 9.37 8.66 12.63
N ASP A 21 9.11 8.48 13.93
CA ASP A 21 7.84 7.95 14.45
C ASP A 21 6.68 8.95 14.28
N GLY A 22 6.79 9.86 13.31
CA GLY A 22 5.66 10.61 12.80
C GLY A 22 4.58 9.63 12.33
N GLU A 23 3.37 9.82 12.81
CA GLU A 23 2.20 9.02 12.46
C GLU A 23 2.00 9.07 10.93
N VAL A 24 2.49 8.04 10.22
CA VAL A 24 2.31 7.93 8.77
C VAL A 24 0.80 7.90 8.50
N PRO A 25 0.25 8.88 7.76
CA PRO A 25 -1.19 9.02 7.58
C PRO A 25 -1.74 7.83 6.79
N THR A 26 -2.94 7.39 7.15
CA THR A 26 -3.67 6.39 6.37
C THR A 26 -4.51 7.11 5.33
N VAL A 27 -4.37 6.74 4.06
CA VAL A 27 -5.17 7.28 2.96
C VAL A 27 -6.38 6.39 2.71
N GLU A 28 -7.53 7.04 2.52
CA GLU A 28 -8.73 6.43 1.95
C GLU A 28 -8.94 7.02 0.55
N LEU A 29 -9.06 6.15 -0.45
CA LEU A 29 -9.32 6.57 -1.82
C LEU A 29 -10.81 6.84 -2.00
N GLY A 30 -11.14 7.96 -2.62
CA GLY A 30 -12.47 8.22 -3.18
C GLY A 30 -12.57 7.78 -4.64
N PRO A 31 -13.78 7.79 -5.23
CA PRO A 31 -13.99 7.42 -6.63
C PRO A 31 -13.14 8.30 -7.57
N GLY A 32 -12.37 7.66 -8.45
CA GLY A 32 -11.43 8.33 -9.37
C GLY A 32 -10.06 8.66 -8.77
N ASP A 33 -9.84 8.44 -7.48
CA ASP A 33 -8.53 8.63 -6.87
C ASP A 33 -7.55 7.53 -7.27
N VAL A 34 -6.31 7.94 -7.49
CA VAL A 34 -5.17 7.06 -7.80
C VAL A 34 -4.10 7.19 -6.72
N LEU A 35 -3.53 6.05 -6.35
CA LEU A 35 -2.37 5.90 -5.49
C LEU A 35 -1.31 5.09 -6.26
N GLU A 36 -0.19 5.72 -6.56
CA GLU A 36 0.88 5.11 -7.36
C GLU A 36 2.22 5.35 -6.67
N GLY A 37 3.01 4.29 -6.50
CA GLY A 37 4.29 4.44 -5.85
C GLY A 37 4.99 3.14 -5.50
N LEU A 38 5.99 3.25 -4.64
CA LEU A 38 6.82 2.13 -4.19
C LEU A 38 6.29 1.54 -2.89
N VAL A 39 6.13 0.22 -2.81
CA VAL A 39 5.80 -0.46 -1.55
C VAL A 39 7.03 -0.44 -0.63
N LEU A 40 6.93 0.23 0.50
CA LEU A 40 7.99 0.35 1.51
C LEU A 40 7.86 -0.67 2.64
N ASP A 41 6.64 -1.08 2.95
CA ASP A 41 6.33 -2.04 4.01
C ASP A 41 4.99 -2.72 3.69
N PHE A 42 4.86 -3.97 4.11
CA PHE A 42 3.68 -4.79 3.92
C PHE A 42 3.39 -5.53 5.24
N THR A 43 2.28 -5.19 5.88
CA THR A 43 1.84 -5.82 7.12
C THR A 43 0.56 -6.62 6.86
N GLU A 44 0.53 -7.88 7.29
CA GLU A 44 -0.67 -8.70 7.33
C GLU A 44 -1.13 -8.94 8.77
N GLY A 45 -2.40 -9.30 8.93
CA GLY A 45 -2.92 -9.81 10.19
C GLY A 45 -4.29 -10.43 10.02
N GLU A 46 -4.84 -10.93 11.12
CA GLU A 46 -6.13 -11.59 11.15
C GLU A 46 -7.12 -10.75 11.97
N GLY A 47 -8.35 -10.61 11.47
CA GLY A 47 -9.44 -9.89 12.12
C GLY A 47 -10.73 -10.67 12.08
N GLU A 48 -11.80 -10.11 12.66
CA GLU A 48 -13.13 -10.73 12.75
C GLU A 48 -13.71 -11.12 11.37
N TYR A 49 -13.34 -10.38 10.32
CA TYR A 49 -13.81 -10.59 8.94
C TYR A 49 -12.76 -11.26 8.05
N GLY A 50 -11.82 -11.99 8.65
CA GLY A 50 -10.72 -12.69 7.96
C GLY A 50 -9.44 -11.86 7.85
N PRO A 51 -8.50 -12.26 6.97
CA PRO A 51 -7.20 -11.59 6.86
C PRO A 51 -7.35 -10.15 6.38
N TRP A 52 -6.49 -9.28 6.89
CA TRP A 52 -6.35 -7.90 6.46
C TRP A 52 -4.89 -7.62 6.08
N TYR A 53 -4.70 -6.70 5.15
CA TYR A 53 -3.39 -6.30 4.65
C TYR A 53 -3.28 -4.79 4.64
N ARG A 54 -2.11 -4.27 5.03
CA ARG A 54 -1.80 -2.85 5.08
C ARG A 54 -0.45 -2.60 4.41
N LEU A 55 -0.47 -1.71 3.43
CA LEU A 55 0.72 -1.31 2.68
C LEU A 55 1.20 0.04 3.18
N LYS A 56 2.52 0.24 3.27
CA LYS A 56 3.14 1.57 3.36
C LYS A 56 3.70 1.89 1.99
N ILE A 57 3.22 2.96 1.35
CA ILE A 57 3.55 3.30 -0.03
C ILE A 57 4.22 4.67 -0.06
N LYS A 58 5.32 4.79 -0.82
CA LYS A 58 5.90 6.08 -1.18
C LYS A 58 5.25 6.55 -2.48
N ASP A 59 4.18 7.32 -2.32
CA ASP A 59 3.47 7.98 -3.41
C ASP A 59 4.19 9.29 -3.78
N GLU A 60 4.25 9.58 -5.08
CA GLU A 60 4.98 10.75 -5.56
C GLU A 60 4.32 12.09 -5.16
N SER A 61 2.99 12.10 -5.01
CA SER A 61 2.21 13.30 -4.74
C SER A 61 1.92 13.53 -3.24
N ARG A 62 1.78 12.45 -2.47
CA ARG A 62 1.35 12.44 -1.06
C ARG A 62 2.51 12.12 -0.11
N GLY A 63 3.67 11.74 -0.63
CA GLY A 63 4.77 11.24 0.17
C GLY A 63 4.51 9.83 0.69
N VAL A 64 4.91 9.54 1.92
CA VAL A 64 4.75 8.21 2.51
C VAL A 64 3.39 8.11 3.18
N VAL A 65 2.57 7.15 2.74
CA VAL A 65 1.22 6.92 3.26
C VAL A 65 1.01 5.45 3.62
N ARG A 66 0.01 5.18 4.46
CA ARG A 66 -0.51 3.83 4.71
C ARG A 66 -1.80 3.62 3.95
N TYR A 67 -2.00 2.42 3.42
CA TYR A 67 -3.18 2.05 2.68
C TYR A 67 -3.67 0.67 3.13
N PHE A 68 -4.95 0.56 3.50
CA PHE A 68 -5.58 -0.73 3.79
C PHE A 68 -6.08 -1.36 2.49
N ALA A 69 -5.61 -2.57 2.19
CA ALA A 69 -5.95 -3.26 0.96
C ALA A 69 -7.46 -3.59 0.91
N LYS A 70 -8.12 -3.13 -0.15
CA LYS A 70 -9.53 -3.40 -0.46
C LYS A 70 -9.63 -4.00 -1.87
N GLY A 71 -10.78 -4.61 -2.20
CA GLY A 71 -11.08 -5.09 -3.55
C GLY A 71 -9.97 -5.97 -4.16
N GLU A 72 -9.49 -5.61 -5.34
CA GLU A 72 -8.42 -6.33 -6.05
C GLU A 72 -7.08 -6.27 -5.32
N VAL A 73 -6.78 -5.17 -4.63
CA VAL A 73 -5.54 -5.06 -3.84
C VAL A 73 -5.50 -6.14 -2.77
N LYS A 74 -6.63 -6.37 -2.07
CA LYS A 74 -6.73 -7.43 -1.06
C LYS A 74 -6.57 -8.82 -1.68
N ARG A 75 -7.12 -9.04 -2.87
CA ARG A 75 -6.99 -10.31 -3.61
C ARG A 75 -5.55 -10.55 -4.07
N ALA A 76 -4.88 -9.53 -4.58
CA ALA A 76 -3.48 -9.60 -5.00
C ALA A 76 -2.54 -9.85 -3.80
N ALA A 77 -2.79 -9.18 -2.67
CA ALA A 77 -2.08 -9.41 -1.42
C ALA A 77 -2.20 -10.87 -0.95
N ALA A 78 -3.43 -11.42 -0.96
CA ALA A 78 -3.69 -12.80 -0.56
C ALA A 78 -3.12 -13.87 -1.52
N GLN A 79 -2.62 -13.46 -2.68
CA GLN A 79 -1.99 -14.34 -3.69
C GLN A 79 -0.47 -14.12 -3.78
N ASP A 80 0.12 -13.43 -2.79
CA ASP A 80 1.56 -13.12 -2.75
C ASP A 80 2.03 -12.36 -4.01
N ARG A 81 1.17 -11.49 -4.57
CA ARG A 81 1.48 -10.69 -5.77
C ARG A 81 2.07 -9.32 -5.43
N ILE A 82 2.17 -8.97 -4.15
CA ILE A 82 2.65 -7.67 -3.67
C ILE A 82 3.90 -7.90 -2.84
N GLU A 83 5.04 -7.37 -3.29
CA GLU A 83 6.31 -7.46 -2.55
C GLU A 83 6.83 -6.08 -2.13
N VAL A 84 7.60 -6.05 -1.04
CA VAL A 84 8.29 -4.82 -0.61
C VAL A 84 9.40 -4.49 -1.61
N GLY A 85 9.44 -3.24 -2.04
CA GLY A 85 10.33 -2.77 -3.10
C GLY A 85 9.70 -2.78 -4.48
N ASP A 86 8.47 -3.29 -4.63
CA ASP A 86 7.79 -3.28 -5.91
C ASP A 86 7.00 -1.97 -6.13
N PRO A 87 6.98 -1.47 -7.38
CA PRO A 87 6.04 -0.46 -7.82
C PRO A 87 4.61 -1.03 -7.85
N ILE A 88 3.66 -0.24 -7.37
CA ILE A 88 2.24 -0.58 -7.33
C ILE A 88 1.40 0.59 -7.84
N TRP A 89 0.35 0.28 -8.59
CA TRP A 89 -0.70 1.22 -8.96
C TRP A 89 -2.03 0.73 -8.39
N VAL A 90 -2.72 1.61 -7.67
CA VAL A 90 -4.04 1.35 -7.06
C VAL A 90 -4.97 2.49 -7.44
N ALA A 91 -6.19 2.17 -7.85
CA ALA A 91 -7.21 3.17 -8.09
C ALA A 91 -8.59 2.70 -7.64
N MET A 92 -9.44 3.65 -7.30
CA MET A 92 -10.86 3.39 -7.09
C MET A 92 -11.64 3.83 -8.34
N ASP A 93 -12.46 2.95 -8.87
CA ASP A 93 -13.30 3.25 -10.03
C ASP A 93 -14.32 4.34 -9.71
N THR A 94 -14.69 5.11 -10.74
CA THR A 94 -15.76 6.10 -10.66
C THR A 94 -17.15 5.50 -10.82
N GLU A 95 -17.24 4.31 -11.41
CA GLU A 95 -18.52 3.60 -11.57
C GLU A 95 -18.80 2.68 -10.38
N GLU A 96 -20.07 2.56 -9.99
CA GLU A 96 -20.50 1.61 -8.97
C GLU A 96 -20.76 0.25 -9.60
N THR A 97 -20.44 -0.80 -8.85
CA THR A 97 -20.79 -2.17 -9.19
C THR A 97 -21.57 -2.80 -8.04
N THR A 98 -22.45 -3.73 -8.37
CA THR A 98 -23.30 -4.42 -7.38
C THR A 98 -22.68 -5.78 -7.04
N LEU A 99 -22.34 -5.99 -5.77
CA LEU A 99 -22.02 -7.31 -5.24
C LEU A 99 -23.31 -8.00 -4.78
N GLU A 100 -23.66 -9.12 -5.41
CA GLU A 100 -24.68 -10.03 -4.90
C GLU A 100 -24.02 -11.07 -4.00
N ARG A 101 -24.54 -11.23 -2.77
CA ARG A 101 -24.07 -12.20 -1.79
C ARG A 101 -24.90 -13.48 -1.86
N ASP A 102 -24.36 -14.57 -1.30
CA ASP A 102 -25.03 -15.88 -1.26
C ASP A 102 -26.39 -15.87 -0.53
N ASP A 103 -26.63 -14.88 0.34
CA ASP A 103 -27.91 -14.67 1.03
C ASP A 103 -28.94 -13.87 0.20
N GLY A 104 -28.61 -13.53 -1.05
CA GLY A 104 -29.43 -12.74 -1.96
C GLY A 104 -29.42 -11.24 -1.69
N SER A 105 -28.65 -10.76 -0.72
CA SER A 105 -28.47 -9.33 -0.50
C SER A 105 -27.53 -8.73 -1.55
N THR A 106 -27.84 -7.51 -1.98
CA THR A 106 -26.99 -6.75 -2.90
C THR A 106 -26.34 -5.57 -2.18
N HIS A 107 -25.11 -5.25 -2.56
CA HIS A 107 -24.40 -4.08 -2.05
C HIS A 107 -23.67 -3.36 -3.19
N ASP A 108 -24.01 -2.10 -3.42
CA ASP A 108 -23.35 -1.26 -4.41
C ASP A 108 -22.06 -0.67 -3.82
N TYR A 109 -20.98 -0.72 -4.59
CA TYR A 109 -19.68 -0.20 -4.18
C TYR A 109 -18.84 0.21 -5.39
N HIS A 110 -17.90 1.13 -5.18
CA HIS A 110 -16.86 1.43 -6.16
C HIS A 110 -15.71 0.41 -6.06
N PRO A 111 -15.44 -0.37 -7.12
CA PRO A 111 -14.36 -1.35 -7.08
C PRO A 111 -12.99 -0.68 -6.97
N THR A 112 -12.10 -1.29 -6.19
CA THR A 112 -10.69 -0.92 -6.14
C THR A 112 -9.89 -1.87 -7.02
N MET A 113 -9.12 -1.30 -7.93
CA MET A 113 -8.27 -1.99 -8.89
C MET A 113 -6.80 -1.94 -8.47
N VAL A 114 -6.01 -2.91 -8.93
CA VAL A 114 -4.55 -2.93 -8.73
C VAL A 114 -3.83 -3.36 -10.01
N ALA A 115 -2.69 -2.74 -10.29
CA ALA A 115 -1.80 -3.13 -11.36
C ALA A 115 -0.34 -3.10 -10.92
N PHE A 116 0.48 -3.94 -11.57
CA PHE A 116 1.92 -4.06 -11.34
C PHE A 116 2.65 -3.89 -12.67
N PRO A 117 3.86 -3.28 -12.69
CA PRO A 117 4.64 -3.17 -13.91
C PRO A 117 4.97 -4.53 -14.52
N GLY A 118 4.85 -4.63 -15.85
CA GLY A 118 5.06 -5.88 -16.58
C GLY A 118 3.85 -6.82 -16.64
N GLY A 119 2.71 -6.43 -16.06
CA GLY A 119 1.43 -7.12 -16.31
C GLY A 119 1.01 -7.00 -17.77
N SER A 120 0.94 -8.14 -18.46
CA SER A 120 0.27 -8.30 -19.77
C SER A 120 -1.11 -8.93 -19.56
#